data_AF-G5GS81-F1
#
_entry.id   AF-G5GS81-F1
#
_cell.length_a   1.000
_cell.length_b   1.000
_cell.length_c   1.000
_cell.angle_alpha   90.00
_cell.angle_beta   90.00
_cell.angle_gamma   90.00
#
_symmetry.space_group_name_H-M   'P 1'
#
loop_
_entity.id
_entity.type
_entity.pdbx_description
1 polymer ?
#
loop_
_entity_poly.entity_id
_entity_poly.type
_entity_poly.pdbx_seq_one_letter_code
_entity_poly.pdbx_strand_id
1 'polypeptide(L)' 'MLRKIALATLAAVTLSAATPALATDYLANTKSGKFHYATCRTIKHPDAPHFVPYSSREAAIADGYEPCGVCCP' A
#
# COMPACT_ATOMS: atom_id res chain seq x y z
N MET A 1 -8.45 9.21 56.66
CA MET A 1 -7.57 8.32 55.88
C MET A 1 -8.38 7.59 54.82
N LEU A 2 -8.52 8.12 53.60
CA LEU A 2 -8.85 7.31 52.42
C LEU A 2 -8.54 8.10 51.14
N ARG A 3 -7.34 7.89 50.59
CA ARG A 3 -6.96 8.36 49.25
C ARG A 3 -7.66 7.45 48.24
N LYS A 4 -8.60 7.98 47.46
CA LYS A 4 -9.15 7.30 46.28
C LYS A 4 -8.74 8.12 45.05
N ILE A 5 -7.57 7.80 44.52
CA ILE A 5 -7.10 8.31 43.23
C ILE A 5 -7.85 7.51 42.18
N ALA A 6 -8.82 8.13 41.51
CA ALA A 6 -9.49 7.54 40.37
C ALA A 6 -8.58 7.73 39.14
N LEU A 7 -7.93 6.64 38.72
CA LEU A 7 -7.24 6.51 37.44
C LEU A 7 -8.27 6.63 36.31
N ALA A 8 -8.16 7.69 35.49
CA ALA A 8 -8.84 7.76 34.20
C ALA A 8 -7.97 7.04 33.16
N THR A 9 -8.36 5.82 32.83
CA THR A 9 -7.71 4.98 31.81
C THR A 9 -7.96 5.54 30.41
N LEU A 10 -6.89 5.93 29.70
CA LEU A 10 -6.92 6.14 28.24
C LEU A 10 -7.06 4.79 27.54
N ALA A 11 -8.23 4.52 26.98
CA ALA A 11 -8.42 3.41 26.06
C ALA A 11 -8.06 3.89 24.64
N ALA A 12 -6.78 3.75 24.25
CA ALA A 12 -6.38 3.87 22.86
C ALA A 12 -6.87 2.62 22.10
N VAL A 13 -7.99 2.75 21.40
CA VAL A 13 -8.50 1.70 20.52
C VAL A 13 -7.59 1.65 19.29
N THR A 14 -6.65 0.71 19.29
CA THR A 14 -5.89 0.35 18.10
C THR A 14 -6.78 -0.49 17.19
N LEU A 15 -7.46 0.16 16.24
CA LEU A 15 -8.20 -0.55 15.19
C LEU A 15 -7.19 -1.12 14.19
N SER A 16 -6.72 -2.35 14.45
CA SER A 16 -6.00 -3.14 13.46
C SER A 16 -7.00 -3.66 12.43
N ALA A 17 -7.22 -2.86 11.37
CA ALA A 17 -7.87 -3.36 10.17
C ALA A 17 -6.94 -4.39 9.52
N ALA A 18 -7.29 -5.67 9.61
CA ALA A 18 -6.68 -6.70 8.78
C ALA A 18 -7.18 -6.49 7.35
N THR A 19 -6.41 -5.75 6.56
CA THR A 19 -6.68 -5.59 5.12
C THR A 19 -6.54 -6.96 4.48
N PRO A 20 -7.57 -7.50 3.82
CA PRO A 20 -7.38 -8.68 3.00
C PRO A 20 -6.26 -8.39 2.00
N ALA A 21 -5.34 -9.32 1.83
CA ALA A 21 -4.36 -9.30 0.74
C ALA A 21 -5.14 -9.52 -0.56
N LEU A 22 -5.88 -8.50 -0.99
CA LEU A 22 -6.40 -8.38 -2.33
C LEU A 22 -5.17 -8.45 -3.24
N ALA A 23 -5.23 -9.28 -4.29
CA ALA A 23 -4.24 -9.24 -5.34
C ALA A 23 -4.06 -7.78 -5.74
N THR A 24 -2.90 -7.20 -5.44
CA THR A 24 -2.70 -5.76 -5.52
C THR A 24 -2.84 -5.35 -6.97
N ASP A 25 -3.82 -4.49 -7.25
CA ASP A 25 -4.09 -4.05 -8.61
C ASP A 25 -2.90 -3.32 -9.22
N TYR A 26 -2.05 -2.72 -8.39
CA TYR A 26 -0.91 -1.92 -8.84
C TYR A 26 0.42 -2.61 -8.58
N LEU A 27 1.30 -2.56 -9.58
CA LEU A 27 2.64 -3.11 -9.55
C LEU A 27 3.65 -2.05 -10.00
N ALA A 28 4.50 -1.60 -9.07
CA ALA A 28 5.52 -0.59 -9.30
C ALA A 28 6.84 -1.23 -9.71
N ASN A 29 7.43 -0.79 -10.82
CA ASN A 29 8.73 -1.23 -11.30
C ASN A 29 9.83 -0.31 -10.75
N THR A 30 10.67 -0.83 -9.86
CA THR A 30 11.75 -0.08 -9.21
C THR A 30 12.86 0.36 -10.19
N LYS A 31 12.96 -0.26 -11.36
CA LYS A 31 13.95 0.10 -12.38
C LYS A 31 13.52 1.27 -13.25
N SER A 32 12.22 1.35 -13.58
CA SER A 32 11.69 2.42 -14.45
C SER A 32 11.09 3.58 -13.67
N GLY A 33 10.79 3.40 -12.38
CA GLY A 33 10.07 4.38 -11.57
C GLY A 33 8.59 4.49 -11.95
N LYS A 34 8.04 3.51 -12.66
CA LYS A 34 6.64 3.52 -13.11
C LYS A 34 5.81 2.42 -12.45
N PHE A 35 4.55 2.69 -12.15
CA PHE A 35 3.60 1.68 -11.72
C PHE A 35 2.52 1.40 -12.77
N HIS A 36 1.96 0.20 -12.69
CA HIS A 36 1.10 -0.39 -13.70
C HIS A 36 -0.06 -1.12 -13.04
N TYR A 37 -1.17 -1.33 -13.75
CA TYR A 37 -2.06 -2.45 -13.39
C TYR A 37 -1.33 -3.79 -13.54
N ALA A 38 -1.61 -4.77 -12.68
CA ALA A 38 -1.05 -6.14 -12.79
C ALA A 38 -1.34 -6.81 -14.14
N THR A 39 -2.42 -6.40 -14.82
CA THR A 39 -2.83 -6.87 -16.15
C THR A 39 -2.20 -6.08 -17.31
N CYS A 40 -1.31 -5.13 -17.04
CA CYS A 40 -0.71 -4.30 -18.08
C CYS A 40 0.11 -5.13 -19.06
N ARG A 41 -0.23 -5.05 -20.35
CA ARG A 41 0.45 -5.75 -21.45
C ARG A 41 1.96 -5.50 -21.56
N THR A 42 2.48 -4.45 -20.93
CA THR A 42 3.91 -4.14 -20.95
C THR A 42 4.70 -4.93 -19.91
N ILE A 43 4.02 -5.53 -18.94
CA ILE A 43 4.64 -6.40 -17.94
C ILE A 43 4.77 -7.80 -18.52
N LYS A 44 6.01 -8.26 -18.71
CA LYS A 44 6.32 -9.62 -19.17
C LYS A 44 6.54 -10.61 -18.01
N HIS A 45 7.03 -10.10 -16.89
CA HIS A 45 7.43 -10.89 -15.72
C HIS A 45 6.97 -10.17 -14.44
N PRO A 46 5.67 -10.25 -14.10
CA PRO A 46 5.12 -9.56 -12.92
C PRO A 46 5.78 -10.03 -11.61
N ASP A 47 6.22 -11.28 -11.56
CA ASP A 47 6.85 -11.86 -10.36
C ASP A 47 8.35 -11.52 -10.22
N ALA A 48 8.89 -10.68 -11.09
CA ALA A 48 10.29 -10.33 -11.02
C ALA A 48 10.58 -9.50 -9.76
N PRO A 49 11.76 -9.66 -9.12
CA PRO A 49 12.05 -9.08 -7.79
C PRO A 49 12.15 -7.54 -7.76
N HIS A 50 12.03 -6.89 -8.92
CA HIS A 50 12.04 -5.44 -9.06
C HIS A 50 10.63 -4.85 -9.20
N PHE A 51 9.60 -5.68 -9.02
CA PHE A 51 8.22 -5.25 -8.93
C PHE A 51 7.76 -5.23 -7.48
N VAL A 52 7.16 -4.11 -7.06
CA VAL A 52 6.63 -3.89 -5.72
C VAL A 52 5.11 -3.73 -5.82
N PRO A 53 4.33 -4.55 -5.08
CA PRO A 53 2.88 -4.46 -5.08
C PRO A 53 2.39 -3.25 -4.28
N TYR A 54 1.34 -2.57 -4.76
CA TYR A 54 0.67 -1.45 -4.08
C TYR A 54 -0.83 -1.67 -4.01
N SER A 55 -1.43 -1.38 -2.86
CA SER A 55 -2.88 -1.48 -2.64
C SER A 55 -3.66 -0.27 -3.15
N SER A 56 -3.00 0.84 -3.45
CA SER A 56 -3.65 2.04 -4.02
C SER A 56 -2.71 2.82 -4.92
N ARG A 57 -3.32 3.58 -5.84
CA ARG A 57 -2.65 4.50 -6.76
C ARG A 57 -1.90 5.59 -6.01
N GLU A 58 -2.54 6.15 -4.98
CA GLU A 58 -2.04 7.25 -4.19
C GLU A 58 -0.80 6.85 -3.40
N ALA A 59 -0.75 5.61 -2.89
CA ALA A 59 0.42 5.09 -2.19
C ALA A 59 1.63 4.96 -3.14
N ALA A 60 1.42 4.46 -4.37
CA ALA A 60 2.50 4.39 -5.36
C ALA A 60 3.03 5.80 -5.74
N ILE A 61 2.13 6.78 -5.88
CA ILE A 61 2.51 8.16 -6.18
C ILE A 61 3.24 8.81 -4.99
N ALA A 62 2.78 8.58 -3.76
CA ALA A 62 3.43 9.10 -2.56
C ALA A 62 4.87 8.57 -2.39
N ASP A 63 5.11 7.33 -2.82
CA ASP A 63 6.44 6.71 -2.84
C ASP A 63 7.29 7.13 -4.07
N GLY A 64 6.76 8.01 -4.92
CA GLY A 64 7.50 8.64 -6.03
C GLY A 64 7.38 7.91 -7.38
N TYR A 65 6.47 6.96 -7.53
CA TYR A 65 6.26 6.27 -8.81
C TYR A 65 5.29 7.03 -9.72
N GLU A 66 5.60 7.04 -11.01
CA GLU A 66 4.75 7.62 -12.04
C GLU A 66 3.77 6.60 -12.64
N PRO A 67 2.54 6.99 -13.01
CA PRO A 67 1.62 6.08 -13.67
C PRO A 67 2.11 5.71 -15.08
N CYS A 68 1.93 4.46 -15.46
CA CYS A 68 2.19 4.00 -16.82
C CYS A 68 1.22 4.64 -17.81
N GLY A 69 1.72 5.36 -18.82
CA GLY A 69 0.86 5.95 -19.86
C GLY A 69 0.21 4.95 -20.83
N VAL A 70 0.50 3.65 -20.73
CA VAL A 70 -0.11 2.61 -21.59
C VAL A 70 -1.36 2.02 -20.95
N CYS A 71 -1.29 1.64 -19.67
CA CYS A 71 -2.45 1.11 -18.95
C CYS A 71 -3.20 2.18 -18.15
N CYS A 72 -2.68 3.40 -18.06
CA CYS A 72 -3.27 4.55 -17.38
C CYS A 72 -3.86 4.21 -16.00
N PRO A 73 -3.03 3.71 -15.07
CA PRO A 73 -3.46 3.38 -13.73
C PRO A 73 -3.73 4.62 -12.85
#